data_AF-A0A927R0Z3-F1
#
_entry.id   AF-A0A927R0Z3-F1
#
_cell.length_a   1.000
_cell.length_b   1.000
_cell.length_c   1.000
_cell.angle_alpha   90.00
_cell.angle_beta   90.00
_cell.angle_gamma   90.00
#
_symmetry.space_group_name_H-M   'P 1'
#
loop_
_entity.id
_entity.type
_entity.pdbx_description
1 polymer ?
#
loop_
_entity_poly.entity_id
_entity_poly.type
_entity_poly.pdbx_seq_one_letter_code
_entity_poly.pdbx_strand_id
1 'polypeptide(L)'
;MASGDRDSGAMVWVPLREAKASFSELVARADLLGQVTVLTKHGRPAAAIVPAAVGADLAGARATVGQLWELLDRVCPRGQDSTVDDARTRIRSGAPAGLVIGPARVERLGR
;
A
#
# COMPACT_ATOMS: atom_id res chain seq x y z
N MET A 1 15.56 -23.53 -11.43
CA MET A 1 14.37 -22.97 -10.74
C MET A 1 14.74 -21.62 -10.14
N ALA A 2 14.41 -20.53 -10.84
CA ALA A 2 14.46 -19.17 -10.31
C ALA A 2 13.52 -18.31 -11.17
N SER A 3 12.21 -18.39 -10.90
CA SER A 3 11.21 -17.52 -11.51
C SER A 3 11.03 -16.31 -10.60
N GLY A 4 11.86 -15.30 -10.83
CA GLY A 4 11.83 -14.00 -10.16
C GLY A 4 11.06 -12.96 -10.98
N ASP A 5 9.95 -13.36 -11.60
CA ASP A 5 9.07 -12.47 -12.35
C ASP A 5 7.63 -12.68 -11.90
N ARG A 6 7.33 -12.25 -10.66
CA ARG A 6 5.96 -12.11 -10.18
C ARG A 6 5.66 -10.63 -10.07
N ASP A 7 4.77 -10.19 -10.94
CA ASP A 7 3.99 -8.94 -10.83
C ASP A 7 4.68 -7.60 -11.09
N SER A 8 5.37 -7.48 -12.23
CA SER A 8 5.19 -6.25 -13.02
C SER A 8 3.95 -6.40 -13.91
N GLY A 9 2.78 -6.67 -13.31
CA GLY A 9 1.52 -6.68 -14.04
C GLY A 9 1.38 -5.32 -14.72
N ALA A 10 1.41 -5.30 -16.06
CA ALA A 10 1.57 -4.08 -16.84
C ALA A 10 0.58 -2.99 -16.35
N MET A 11 1.10 -1.97 -15.67
CA MET A 11 0.27 -0.94 -15.07
C MET A 11 -0.09 0.09 -16.12
N VAL A 12 -1.37 0.13 -16.51
CA VAL A 12 -1.86 1.00 -17.58
C VAL A 12 -2.69 2.15 -17.00
N TRP A 13 -2.50 3.35 -17.55
CA TRP A 13 -3.18 4.56 -17.08
C TRP A 13 -4.27 4.94 -18.08
N VAL A 14 -5.52 5.02 -17.62
CA VAL A 14 -6.67 5.27 -18.49
C VAL A 14 -7.50 6.45 -17.95
N PRO A 15 -7.85 7.44 -18.77
CA PRO A 15 -8.80 8.48 -18.40
C PRO A 15 -10.17 7.91 -18.06
N LEU A 16 -10.83 8.43 -17.02
CA LEU A 16 -12.13 7.94 -16.55
C LEU A 16 -13.20 7.94 -17.65
N ARG A 17 -13.16 8.89 -18.59
CA ARG A 17 -14.08 8.94 -19.75
C ARG A 17 -13.96 7.70 -20.64
N GLU A 18 -12.73 7.23 -20.85
CA GLU A 18 -12.41 6.10 -21.72
C GLU A 18 -12.67 4.79 -20.99
N ALA A 19 -12.33 4.75 -19.70
CA ALA A 19 -12.64 3.62 -18.82
C ALA A 19 -14.15 3.36 -18.73
N LYS A 20 -15.00 4.40 -18.73
CA LYS A 20 -16.46 4.21 -18.74
C LYS A 20 -16.97 3.49 -19.99
N ALA A 21 -16.35 3.72 -21.15
CA ALA A 21 -16.74 3.10 -22.40
C ALA A 21 -16.23 1.65 -22.53
N SER A 22 -15.14 1.32 -21.84
CA SER A 22 -14.43 0.02 -21.95
C SER A 22 -14.38 -0.76 -20.64
N PHE A 23 -15.24 -0.43 -19.66
CA PHE A 23 -15.10 -0.93 -18.29
C PHE A 23 -15.06 -2.45 -18.19
N SER A 24 -15.97 -3.14 -18.89
CA SER A 24 -16.04 -4.61 -18.89
C SER A 24 -14.75 -5.25 -19.42
N GLU A 25 -14.13 -4.64 -20.43
CA GLU A 25 -12.86 -5.11 -20.99
C GLU A 25 -11.70 -4.92 -20.00
N LEU A 26 -11.65 -3.75 -19.35
CA LEU A 26 -10.62 -3.46 -18.34
C LEU A 26 -10.71 -4.41 -17.15
N VAL A 27 -11.91 -4.79 -16.72
CA VAL A 27 -12.14 -5.82 -15.71
C VAL A 27 -11.68 -7.19 -16.20
N ALA A 28 -12.06 -7.59 -17.41
CA ALA A 28 -11.62 -8.87 -17.99
C ALA A 28 -10.09 -8.97 -18.10
N ARG A 29 -9.41 -7.87 -18.45
CA ARG A 29 -7.93 -7.82 -18.47
C ARG A 29 -7.33 -7.95 -17.05
N ALA A 30 -7.97 -7.37 -16.04
CA ALA A 30 -7.53 -7.55 -14.66
C ALA A 30 -7.66 -9.01 -14.22
N ASP A 31 -8.79 -9.65 -14.49
CA ASP A 31 -9.04 -11.03 -14.06
C ASP A 31 -8.22 -12.05 -14.84
N LEU A 32 -8.13 -11.90 -16.18
CA LEU A 32 -7.49 -12.90 -17.04
C LEU A 32 -5.99 -12.71 -17.18
N LEU A 33 -5.50 -11.46 -17.14
CA LEU A 33 -4.11 -11.13 -17.43
C LEU A 33 -3.36 -10.58 -16.21
N GLY A 34 -4.02 -10.42 -15.07
CA GLY A 34 -3.41 -9.80 -13.90
C GLY A 34 -3.12 -8.30 -14.06
N GLN A 35 -3.72 -7.64 -15.07
CA GLN A 35 -3.39 -6.25 -15.40
C GLN A 35 -3.97 -5.28 -14.35
N VAL A 36 -3.13 -4.37 -13.85
CA VAL A 36 -3.58 -3.25 -13.02
C VAL A 36 -3.85 -2.04 -13.89
N THR A 37 -5.04 -1.46 -13.79
CA THR A 37 -5.41 -0.26 -14.55
C THR A 37 -5.71 0.90 -13.61
N VAL A 38 -4.90 1.96 -13.67
CA VAL A 38 -5.12 3.19 -12.91
C VAL A 38 -6.06 4.11 -13.67
N LEU A 39 -7.19 4.46 -13.05
CA LEU A 39 -8.18 5.38 -13.58
C LEU A 39 -7.82 6.81 -13.19
N THR A 40 -7.74 7.71 -14.18
CA THR A 40 -7.44 9.13 -13.94
C THR A 40 -8.64 10.04 -14.17
N LYS A 41 -8.83 11.02 -13.29
CA LYS A 41 -9.81 12.10 -13.45
C LYS A 41 -9.05 13.42 -13.50
N HIS A 42 -9.24 14.20 -14.57
CA HIS A 42 -8.48 15.43 -14.83
C HIS A 42 -6.95 15.25 -14.73
N GLY A 43 -6.43 14.13 -15.23
CA GLY A 43 -5.00 13.81 -15.21
C GLY A 43 -4.46 13.34 -13.85
N ARG A 44 -5.31 13.21 -12.82
CA ARG A 44 -4.91 12.72 -11.49
C ARG A 44 -5.44 11.31 -11.24
N PRO A 45 -4.67 10.41 -10.59
CA PRO A 45 -5.18 9.12 -10.16
C PRO A 45 -6.41 9.29 -9.28
N ALA A 46 -7.46 8.54 -9.55
CA ALA A 46 -8.72 8.59 -8.81
C ALA A 46 -9.16 7.21 -8.30
N ALA A 47 -8.86 6.15 -9.04
CA ALA A 47 -9.17 4.77 -8.68
C ALA A 47 -8.23 3.81 -9.42
N ALA A 48 -8.29 2.53 -9.08
CA ALA A 48 -7.63 1.47 -9.84
C ALA A 48 -8.57 0.27 -9.98
N ILE A 49 -8.47 -0.42 -11.12
CA ILE A 49 -9.01 -1.76 -11.35
C ILE A 49 -7.84 -2.71 -11.15
N VAL A 50 -7.98 -3.65 -10.22
CA VAL A 50 -6.95 -4.63 -9.86
C VAL A 50 -7.54 -6.03 -9.91
N PRO A 51 -6.73 -7.08 -10.11
CA PRO A 51 -7.20 -8.46 -9.98
C PRO A 51 -7.80 -8.69 -8.59
N ALA A 52 -8.89 -9.45 -8.50
CA ALA A 52 -9.63 -9.63 -7.25
C ALA A 52 -8.76 -10.21 -6.11
N ALA A 53 -7.86 -11.15 -6.42
CA ALA A 53 -6.93 -11.73 -5.46
C ALA A 53 -6.00 -10.66 -4.84
N VAL A 54 -5.44 -9.78 -5.67
CA VAL A 54 -4.58 -8.68 -5.22
C VAL A 54 -5.36 -7.68 -4.37
N GLY A 55 -6.61 -7.39 -4.74
CA GLY A 55 -7.48 -6.51 -3.95
C GLY A 55 -7.77 -7.07 -2.55
N ALA A 56 -8.03 -8.37 -2.44
CA ALA A 56 -8.27 -9.05 -1.17
C ALA A 56 -7.01 -9.04 -0.28
N ASP A 57 -5.84 -9.31 -0.85
CA ASP A 57 -4.56 -9.30 -0.13
C ASP A 57 -4.22 -7.91 0.41
N LEU A 58 -4.43 -6.86 -0.38
CA LEU A 58 -4.22 -5.47 0.07
C LEU A 58 -5.19 -5.06 1.19
N ALA A 59 -6.45 -5.49 1.10
CA ALA A 59 -7.43 -5.24 2.16
C ALA A 59 -7.05 -5.96 3.46
N GLY A 60 -6.61 -7.23 3.35
CA GLY A 60 -6.07 -8.00 4.47
C GLY A 60 -4.85 -7.33 5.09
N ALA A 61 -3.86 -6.97 4.28
CA ALA A 61 -2.64 -6.28 4.73
C ALA A 61 -2.96 -4.96 5.43
N ARG A 62 -3.92 -4.17 4.90
CA ARG A 62 -4.35 -2.92 5.54
C ARG A 62 -5.02 -3.17 6.88
N ALA A 63 -5.86 -4.20 6.99
CA ALA A 63 -6.49 -4.57 8.27
C ALA A 63 -5.43 -5.02 9.29
N THR A 64 -4.46 -5.84 8.88
CA THR A 64 -3.33 -6.27 9.73
C THR A 64 -2.49 -5.09 10.21
N VAL A 65 -2.16 -4.14 9.32
CA VAL A 65 -1.43 -2.92 9.72
C VAL A 65 -2.25 -2.09 10.71
N GLY A 66 -3.57 -2.00 10.53
CA GLY A 66 -4.46 -1.33 11.49
C GLY A 66 -4.43 -1.97 12.88
N GLN A 67 -4.57 -3.31 12.94
CA GLN A 67 -4.50 -4.07 14.19
C GLN A 67 -3.13 -3.96 14.88
N LEU A 68 -2.05 -3.94 14.10
CA LEU A 68 -0.70 -3.71 14.61
C LEU A 68 -0.58 -2.32 15.25
N TRP A 69 -1.15 -1.28 14.63
CA TRP A 69 -1.15 0.06 15.21
C TRP A 69 -1.93 0.14 16.52
N GLU A 70 -3.09 -0.51 16.62
CA GLU A 70 -3.83 -0.60 17.89
C GLU A 70 -3.02 -1.30 18.99
N LEU A 71 -2.30 -2.37 18.64
CA LEU A 71 -1.41 -3.05 19.57
C LEU A 71 -0.27 -2.14 20.03
N LEU A 72 0.36 -1.40 19.10
CA LEU A 72 1.40 -0.44 19.41
C LEU A 72 0.89 0.71 20.29
N ASP A 73 -0.33 1.22 20.06
CA ASP A 73 -0.95 2.24 20.91
C ASP A 73 -1.16 1.73 22.35
N ARG A 74 -1.42 0.43 22.52
CA ARG A 74 -1.59 -0.21 23.83
C ARG A 74 -0.26 -0.46 24.55
N VAL A 75 0.78 -0.87 23.82
CA VAL A 75 2.08 -1.26 24.39
C VAL A 75 3.04 -0.08 24.52
N CYS A 76 2.92 0.91 23.62
CA CYS A 76 3.69 2.15 23.58
C CYS A 76 2.75 3.34 23.39
N PRO A 77 2.11 3.81 24.48
CA PRO A 77 1.33 5.04 24.47
C PRO A 77 2.15 6.21 23.92
N ARG A 78 1.45 7.20 23.37
CA ARG A 78 2.09 8.38 22.73
C ARG A 78 3.02 9.11 23.69
N GLY A 79 4.13 9.63 23.16
CA GLY A 79 5.13 10.37 23.93
C GLY A 79 6.19 9.50 24.59
N GLN A 80 6.15 8.18 24.40
CA GLN A 80 7.14 7.24 24.95
C GLN A 80 8.26 6.88 23.96
N ASP A 81 7.98 6.94 22.65
CA ASP A 81 8.97 6.70 21.58
C ASP A 81 8.71 7.65 20.39
N SER A 82 9.63 8.59 20.20
CA SER A 82 9.56 9.60 19.13
C SER A 82 9.68 9.00 17.73
N THR A 83 10.32 7.84 17.57
CA THR A 83 10.43 7.14 16.28
C THR A 83 9.07 6.59 15.85
N VAL A 84 8.32 6.04 16.81
CA VAL A 84 6.96 5.53 16.57
C VAL A 84 5.99 6.68 16.31
N ASP A 85 6.13 7.79 17.04
CA ASP A 85 5.29 8.98 16.85
C ASP A 85 5.55 9.68 15.49
N ASP A 86 6.80 9.68 15.01
CA ASP A 86 7.15 10.14 13.66
C ASP A 86 6.53 9.25 12.58
N ALA A 87 6.59 7.93 12.75
CA ALA A 87 5.98 6.97 11.83
C ALA A 87 4.45 7.15 11.75
N ARG A 88 3.77 7.33 12.91
CA ARG A 88 2.32 7.65 12.97
C ARG A 88 1.98 8.91 12.17
N THR A 89 2.80 9.96 12.31
CA THR A 89 2.57 11.27 11.66
C THR A 89 2.72 11.19 10.13
N ARG A 90 3.69 10.40 9.64
CA ARG A 90 3.92 10.22 8.19
C ARG A 90 2.82 9.43 7.50
N ILE A 91 2.31 8.38 8.15
CA ILE A 91 1.21 7.57 7.60
C ILE A 91 -0.09 8.40 7.53
N ARG A 92 -0.40 9.17 8.58
CA ARG A 92 -1.61 10.01 8.63
C ARG A 92 -1.58 11.15 7.61
N SER A 93 -0.40 11.63 7.23
CA SER A 93 -0.22 12.69 6.21
C SER A 93 -0.15 12.17 4.76
N GLY A 94 -0.13 10.85 4.55
CA GLY A 94 -0.06 10.25 3.20
C GLY A 94 1.28 10.43 2.49
N ALA A 95 2.36 10.71 3.23
CA ALA A 95 3.70 10.87 2.66
C ALA A 95 4.27 9.52 2.22
N PRO A 96 4.97 9.43 1.07
CA PRO A 96 5.52 8.17 0.57
C PRO A 96 6.55 7.61 1.57
N ALA A 97 6.34 6.35 1.95
CA ALA A 97 7.13 5.63 2.94
C ALA A 97 8.53 5.29 2.41
N GLY A 98 9.46 6.26 2.47
CA GLY A 98 10.89 5.99 2.46
C GLY A 98 11.33 5.48 3.84
N LEU A 99 11.06 4.21 4.14
CA LEU A 99 11.44 3.59 5.40
C LEU A 99 12.94 3.21 5.34
N VAL A 100 13.81 4.06 5.89
CA VAL A 100 15.16 3.64 6.28
C VAL A 100 15.08 3.15 7.72
N ILE A 101 14.96 1.83 7.92
CA ILE A 101 15.22 1.23 9.23
C ILE A 101 16.73 1.28 9.45
N GLY A 102 17.22 2.36 10.05
CA GLY A 102 18.56 2.41 10.61
C GLY A 102 18.63 1.51 11.86
N PRO A 103 19.76 0.87 12.16
CA PRO A 103 19.88 0.02 13.34
C PRO A 103 19.81 0.91 14.58
N ALA A 104 18.66 0.94 15.25
CA ALA A 104 18.52 1.56 16.56
C ALA A 104 19.46 0.83 17.52
N ARG A 105 20.51 1.54 17.88
CA ARG A 105 21.53 1.16 18.86
C ARG A 105 20.84 0.84 20.19
N VAL A 106 20.82 -0.44 20.57
CA VAL A 106 20.52 -0.84 21.95
C VAL A 106 21.69 -0.39 22.81
N GLU A 107 21.62 0.81 23.37
CA GLU A 107 22.49 1.15 24.49
C GLU A 107 22.01 0.39 25.72
N ARG A 108 22.78 -0.64 26.03
CA ARG A 108 22.71 -1.46 27.23
C ARG A 108 22.86 -0.54 28.45
N LEU A 109 21.77 -0.20 29.13
CA LEU A 109 21.85 0.46 30.43
C LEU A 109 22.43 -0.54 31.43
N GLY A 110 23.69 -0.32 31.79
CA GLY A 110 24.42 -1.13 32.75
C GLY A 110 24.29 -0.60 34.16
N ARG A 111 24.02 -1.55 35.06
CA ARG A 111 24.13 -1.58 36.53
C ARG A 111 23.03 -0.93 37.35
#